data_AF-A0A2N3DB55-F1
#
_entry.id   AF-A0A2N3DB55-F1
#
_cell.length_a   1.000
_cell.length_b   1.000
_cell.length_c   1.000
_cell.angle_alpha   90.00
_cell.angle_beta   90.00
_cell.angle_gamma   90.00
#
_symmetry.space_group_name_H-M   'P 1'
#
loop_
_entity.id
_entity.type
_entity.pdbx_description
1 polymer ?
#
loop_
_entity_poly.entity_id
_entity_poly.type
_entity_poly.pdbx_seq_one_letter_code
_entity_poly.pdbx_strand_id
1 'polypeptide(L)'
;MRRVAAALFAVLLPFVVPQEGVSAAQNNGALVRTITNIAEATWDADGSRRRISSNQVRFDVSTTPPPPPVIQVFRRSPGGGTELVYRPPSCSITPGPVQQANSLAAGVSQGTNSTAAISTALVQPTDQLRGGEPLFFEVTANAANRDPAAIDSLTVVLTTVEGDRETMT
;
A
#
# COMPACT_ATOMS: atom_id res chain seq x y z
N MET A 1 47.82 33.56 -65.17
CA MET A 1 46.53 34.15 -64.74
C MET A 1 46.16 33.56 -63.38
N ARG A 2 45.85 34.43 -62.40
CA ARG A 2 44.95 34.27 -61.22
C ARG A 2 45.02 32.96 -60.41
N ARG A 3 45.09 32.88 -59.07
CA ARG A 3 45.07 33.81 -57.91
C ARG A 3 45.38 32.93 -56.66
N VAL A 4 46.21 33.45 -55.74
CA VAL A 4 46.02 33.55 -54.25
C VAL A 4 45.57 32.26 -53.52
N ALA A 5 46.38 31.58 -52.68
CA ALA A 5 46.99 31.94 -51.38
C ALA A 5 46.03 32.04 -50.17
N ALA A 6 46.51 31.52 -49.02
CA ALA A 6 45.97 31.65 -47.65
C ALA A 6 44.64 30.90 -47.41
N ALA A 7 44.31 30.35 -46.25
CA ALA A 7 44.71 30.56 -44.85
C ALA A 7 44.09 29.35 -44.07
N LEU A 8 44.30 29.03 -42.79
CA LEU A 8 45.10 29.49 -41.67
C LEU A 8 44.89 28.38 -40.60
N PHE A 9 45.93 28.09 -39.82
CA PHE A 9 45.80 27.42 -38.52
C PHE A 9 44.87 28.21 -37.60
N ALA A 10 43.89 27.53 -37.00
CA ALA A 10 43.20 27.80 -35.72
C ALA A 10 41.89 26.97 -35.77
N VAL A 11 41.59 26.03 -34.89
CA VAL A 11 41.51 26.13 -33.44
C VAL A 11 41.50 24.70 -32.87
N LEU A 12 42.48 24.39 -32.02
CA LEU A 12 42.38 23.34 -31.01
C LEU A 12 41.46 23.86 -29.91
N LEU A 13 40.23 23.36 -29.82
CA LEU A 13 39.41 23.44 -28.62
C LEU A 13 38.99 22.02 -28.24
N PRO A 14 39.36 21.52 -27.05
CA PRO A 14 38.83 20.26 -26.56
C PRO A 14 37.35 20.45 -26.27
N PHE A 15 36.51 19.59 -26.83
CA PHE A 15 35.14 19.41 -26.35
C PHE A 15 35.22 18.88 -24.92
N VAL A 16 35.25 19.81 -23.95
CA VAL A 16 34.93 19.57 -22.56
C VAL A 16 33.44 19.21 -22.55
N VAL A 17 33.13 17.92 -22.57
CA VAL A 17 31.81 17.42 -22.21
C VAL A 17 31.74 17.51 -20.69
N PRO A 18 30.88 18.35 -20.09
CA PRO A 18 30.69 18.33 -18.66
C PRO A 18 30.13 16.96 -18.27
N GLN A 19 30.89 16.19 -17.51
CA GLN A 19 30.38 15.10 -16.70
C GLN A 19 29.46 15.72 -15.64
N GLU A 20 28.19 15.88 -15.97
CA GLU A 20 27.15 16.10 -14.97
C GLU A 20 26.57 14.76 -14.56
N GLY A 21 26.80 14.43 -13.29
CA GLY A 21 25.89 13.63 -12.49
C GLY A 21 25.78 12.15 -12.87
N VAL A 22 26.43 11.32 -12.07
CA VAL A 22 25.88 10.00 -11.73
C VAL A 22 24.61 10.24 -10.92
N SER A 23 23.53 10.59 -11.63
CA SER A 23 22.14 10.33 -11.27
C SER A 23 21.98 8.85 -10.95
N ALA A 24 22.02 8.45 -9.68
CA ALA A 24 21.69 7.08 -9.28
C ALA A 24 20.47 6.57 -10.06
N ALA A 25 20.71 5.65 -10.99
CA ALA A 25 19.64 4.86 -11.58
C ALA A 25 19.10 3.98 -10.46
N GLN A 26 18.17 4.52 -9.68
CA GLN A 26 17.23 3.69 -8.95
C GLN A 26 16.52 2.87 -10.01
N ASN A 27 16.82 1.58 -10.06
CA ASN A 27 16.12 0.62 -10.90
C ASN A 27 14.73 0.40 -10.27
N ASN A 28 13.90 1.45 -10.29
CA ASN A 28 12.48 1.42 -9.97
C ASN A 28 11.80 0.75 -11.15
N GLY A 29 11.38 -0.49 -10.97
CA GLY A 29 10.95 -1.40 -12.05
C GLY A 29 10.26 -0.71 -13.22
N ALA A 30 10.80 -0.95 -14.41
CA ALA A 30 10.28 -0.37 -15.63
C ALA A 30 8.93 -1.02 -15.99
N LEU A 31 8.01 -0.23 -16.55
CA LEU A 31 6.90 -0.76 -17.32
C LEU A 31 7.49 -1.69 -18.40
N VAL A 32 7.22 -2.99 -18.29
CA VAL A 32 7.75 -3.97 -19.25
C VAL A 32 6.95 -3.92 -20.53
N ARG A 33 5.61 -3.91 -20.40
CA ARG A 33 4.66 -3.85 -21.52
C ARG A 33 3.25 -3.59 -21.04
N THR A 34 2.42 -3.06 -21.92
CA THR A 34 0.97 -3.06 -21.78
C THR A 34 0.39 -4.26 -22.52
N ILE A 35 -0.56 -4.97 -21.90
CA ILE A 35 -1.37 -6.00 -22.54
C ILE A 35 -2.77 -5.43 -22.82
N THR A 36 -3.22 -5.55 -24.06
CA THR A 36 -4.55 -5.14 -24.52
C THR A 36 -5.28 -6.35 -25.09
N ASN A 37 -6.50 -6.60 -24.65
CA ASN A 37 -7.36 -7.68 -25.14
C ASN A 37 -8.70 -7.13 -25.61
N ILE A 38 -9.15 -7.61 -26.78
CA ILE A 38 -10.49 -7.46 -27.32
C ILE A 38 -10.89 -8.85 -27.80
N ALA A 39 -12.00 -9.38 -27.28
CA ALA A 39 -12.55 -10.64 -27.74
C ALA A 39 -13.49 -10.40 -28.93
N GLU A 40 -13.59 -11.37 -29.82
CA GLU A 40 -14.51 -11.32 -30.96
C GLU A 40 -15.31 -12.61 -31.07
N ALA A 41 -16.58 -12.49 -31.44
CA ALA A 41 -17.43 -13.61 -31.76
C ALA A 41 -17.99 -13.46 -33.18
N THR A 42 -18.02 -14.58 -33.92
CA THR A 42 -18.65 -14.66 -35.24
C THR A 42 -19.60 -15.84 -35.32
N TRP A 43 -20.75 -15.66 -35.93
CA TRP A 43 -21.74 -16.72 -36.14
C TRP A 43 -22.53 -16.46 -37.43
N ASP A 44 -23.08 -17.50 -38.05
CA ASP A 44 -23.92 -17.38 -39.23
C ASP A 44 -25.40 -17.34 -38.82
N ALA A 45 -26.17 -16.39 -39.35
CA ALA A 45 -27.60 -16.23 -39.11
C ALA A 45 -28.30 -15.60 -40.32
N ASP A 46 -29.45 -16.14 -40.72
CA ASP A 46 -30.26 -15.64 -41.85
C ASP A 46 -29.48 -15.57 -43.18
N GLY A 47 -28.59 -16.54 -43.42
CA GLY A 47 -27.73 -16.57 -44.60
C GLY A 47 -26.59 -15.53 -44.61
N SER A 48 -26.36 -14.83 -43.50
CA SER A 48 -25.31 -13.82 -43.36
C SER A 48 -24.41 -14.10 -42.15
N ARG A 49 -23.10 -13.85 -42.30
CA ARG A 49 -22.13 -13.96 -41.20
C ARG A 49 -22.16 -12.70 -40.35
N ARG A 50 -22.48 -12.83 -39.07
CA ARG A 50 -22.46 -11.75 -38.08
C ARG A 50 -21.16 -11.77 -37.27
N ARG A 51 -20.75 -10.60 -36.79
CA ARG A 51 -19.57 -10.39 -35.93
C ARG A 51 -19.87 -9.36 -34.85
N ILE A 52 -19.37 -9.58 -33.64
CA ILE A 52 -19.36 -8.60 -32.55
C ILE A 52 -18.03 -8.67 -31.81
N SER A 53 -17.60 -7.55 -31.23
CA SER A 53 -16.40 -7.46 -30.39
C SER A 53 -16.79 -7.08 -28.96
N SER A 54 -16.01 -7.54 -27.98
CA SER A 54 -16.16 -7.13 -26.59
C SER A 54 -15.67 -5.70 -26.37
N ASN A 55 -15.89 -5.19 -25.17
CA ASN A 55 -15.12 -4.05 -24.66
C ASN A 55 -13.62 -4.40 -24.57
N GLN A 56 -12.78 -3.37 -24.68
CA GLN A 56 -11.34 -3.49 -24.52
C GLN A 56 -10.97 -3.61 -23.04
N VAL A 57 -10.07 -4.54 -22.72
CA VAL A 57 -9.40 -4.63 -21.42
C VAL A 57 -7.92 -4.32 -21.60
N ARG A 58 -7.38 -3.43 -20.76
CA ARG A 58 -5.97 -3.00 -20.79
C ARG A 58 -5.36 -3.07 -19.40
N PHE A 59 -4.17 -3.65 -19.29
CA PHE A 59 -3.38 -3.61 -18.05
C PHE A 59 -1.88 -3.59 -18.33
N ASP A 60 -1.13 -3.05 -17.39
CA ASP A 60 0.31 -2.89 -17.47
C ASP A 60 1.02 -4.01 -16.71
N VAL A 61 2.08 -4.54 -17.31
CA VAL A 61 2.98 -5.52 -16.70
C VAL A 61 4.22 -4.76 -16.22
N SER A 62 4.44 -4.78 -14.92
CA SER A 62 5.59 -4.17 -14.27
C SER A 62 6.43 -5.22 -13.57
N THR A 63 7.75 -5.02 -13.55
CA THR A 63 8.69 -5.78 -12.71
C THR A 63 9.00 -5.08 -11.40
N THR A 64 8.32 -3.97 -11.09
CA THR A 64 8.45 -3.30 -9.79
C THR A 64 8.00 -4.24 -8.70
N PRO A 65 8.88 -4.61 -7.75
CA PRO A 65 8.45 -5.36 -6.59
C PRO A 65 7.37 -4.58 -5.84
N PRO A 66 6.35 -5.26 -5.29
CA PRO A 66 5.37 -4.58 -4.45
C PRO A 66 6.06 -3.94 -3.23
N PRO A 67 5.50 -2.85 -2.67
CA PRO A 67 6.05 -2.25 -1.47
C PRO A 67 6.11 -3.28 -0.33
N PRO A 68 7.14 -3.21 0.53
CA PRO A 68 7.23 -4.09 1.68
C PRO A 68 6.06 -3.87 2.64
N PRO A 69 5.69 -4.87 3.45
CA PRO A 69 4.69 -4.69 4.50
C PRO A 69 5.09 -3.57 5.47
N VAL A 70 4.11 -2.76 5.89
CA VAL A 70 4.30 -1.66 6.84
C VAL A 70 3.38 -1.88 8.04
N ILE A 71 3.92 -1.68 9.25
CA ILE A 71 3.15 -1.60 10.49
C ILE A 71 3.22 -0.16 10.98
N GLN A 72 2.10 0.54 10.94
CA GLN A 72 1.99 1.89 11.50
C GLN A 72 1.34 1.81 12.87
N VAL A 73 2.00 2.36 13.89
CA VAL A 73 1.51 2.37 15.26
C VAL A 73 0.90 3.72 15.60
N PHE A 74 -0.20 3.70 16.36
CA PHE A 74 -0.91 4.87 16.81
C PHE A 74 -1.29 4.78 18.29
N ARG A 75 -1.44 5.96 18.89
CA ARG A 75 -2.05 6.15 20.21
C ARG A 75 -3.29 7.04 20.12
N ARG A 76 -4.17 6.95 21.12
CA ARG A 76 -5.33 7.85 21.23
C ARG A 76 -4.90 9.31 21.37
N SER A 77 -5.71 10.18 20.76
CA SER A 77 -5.55 11.62 20.83
C SER A 77 -6.94 12.30 20.87
N PRO A 78 -7.59 12.35 22.04
CA PRO A 78 -8.97 12.83 22.18
C PRO A 78 -9.19 14.33 21.94
N GLY A 79 -8.18 15.08 21.51
CA GLY A 79 -8.26 16.51 21.19
C GLY A 79 -7.85 16.86 19.74
N GLY A 80 -7.56 15.86 18.91
CA GLY A 80 -7.12 16.05 17.53
C GLY A 80 -6.42 14.82 16.98
N GLY A 81 -6.40 14.64 15.67
CA GLY A 81 -5.80 13.46 15.02
C GLY A 81 -6.66 12.94 13.88
N THR A 82 -6.32 11.76 13.39
CA THR A 82 -7.06 11.09 12.32
C THR A 82 -8.04 10.10 12.93
N GLU A 83 -9.24 10.00 12.37
CA GLU A 83 -10.19 8.97 12.74
C GLU A 83 -9.74 7.62 12.19
N LEU A 84 -9.54 6.64 13.08
CA LEU A 84 -9.28 5.25 12.73
C LEU A 84 -10.56 4.45 12.94
N VAL A 85 -10.97 3.73 11.90
CA VAL A 85 -12.11 2.81 11.91
C VAL A 85 -11.59 1.39 12.08
N TYR A 86 -12.07 0.67 13.08
CA TYR A 86 -11.58 -0.66 13.39
C TYR A 86 -12.67 -1.57 13.96
N ARG A 87 -12.43 -2.87 13.89
CA ARG A 87 -13.24 -3.88 14.58
C ARG A 87 -12.53 -4.20 15.90
N PRO A 88 -13.14 -3.96 17.07
CA PRO A 88 -12.49 -4.26 18.34
C PRO A 88 -12.26 -5.77 18.46
N PRO A 89 -11.13 -6.21 19.06
CA PRO A 89 -10.89 -7.62 19.29
C PRO A 89 -11.95 -8.18 20.24
N SER A 90 -12.56 -9.30 19.85
CA SER A 90 -13.50 -10.02 20.71
C SER A 90 -12.76 -11.09 21.51
N CYS A 91 -12.53 -10.86 22.79
CA CYS A 91 -12.20 -11.95 23.69
C CYS A 91 -13.50 -12.68 24.06
N SER A 92 -13.57 -14.00 23.87
CA SER A 92 -14.72 -14.84 24.26
C SER A 92 -14.85 -15.04 25.78
N ILE A 93 -14.37 -14.09 26.59
CA ILE A 93 -14.35 -14.12 28.05
C ILE A 93 -14.94 -12.81 28.54
N THR A 94 -15.81 -12.90 29.55
CA THR A 94 -16.43 -11.77 30.27
C THR A 94 -15.44 -10.61 30.44
N PRO A 95 -15.79 -9.39 29.98
CA PRO A 95 -14.88 -8.25 30.04
C PRO A 95 -14.44 -7.98 31.48
N GLY A 96 -13.13 -7.97 31.72
CA GLY A 96 -12.55 -7.46 32.95
C GLY A 96 -12.72 -5.93 33.06
N PRO A 97 -12.51 -5.35 34.25
CA PRO A 97 -12.77 -3.92 34.50
C PRO A 97 -11.99 -2.97 33.58
N VAL A 98 -10.80 -3.38 33.10
CA VAL A 98 -9.98 -2.61 32.14
C VAL A 98 -10.62 -2.59 30.74
N GLN A 99 -11.20 -3.71 30.30
CA GLN A 99 -11.89 -3.81 29.01
C GLN A 99 -13.22 -3.02 29.04
N GLN A 100 -13.90 -3.00 30.18
CA GLN A 100 -15.06 -2.14 30.42
C GLN A 100 -14.70 -0.65 30.38
N ALA A 101 -13.64 -0.23 31.08
CA ALA A 101 -13.17 1.15 31.05
C ALA A 101 -12.76 1.58 29.63
N ASN A 102 -12.10 0.70 28.87
CA ASN A 102 -11.73 0.97 27.47
C ASN A 102 -12.95 1.05 26.53
N SER A 103 -14.01 0.26 26.74
CA SER A 103 -15.24 0.36 25.93
C SER A 103 -15.97 1.70 26.12
N LEU A 104 -15.94 2.23 27.35
CA LEU A 104 -16.50 3.55 27.69
C LEU A 104 -15.62 4.69 27.16
N ALA A 105 -14.30 4.57 27.25
CA ALA A 105 -13.36 5.51 26.64
C ALA A 105 -13.37 5.46 25.10
N ALA A 106 -13.75 4.33 24.51
CA ALA A 106 -13.87 4.11 23.06
C ALA A 106 -15.21 4.56 22.46
N GLY A 107 -16.14 5.10 23.25
CA GLY A 107 -17.46 5.53 22.74
C GLY A 107 -18.30 4.36 22.19
N VAL A 108 -18.03 3.14 22.62
CA VAL A 108 -18.66 1.92 22.08
C VAL A 108 -20.02 1.75 22.74
N SER A 109 -21.11 2.07 22.02
CA SER A 109 -22.46 1.67 22.42
C SER A 109 -22.66 0.19 22.10
N GLN A 110 -22.78 -0.66 23.12
CA GLN A 110 -22.99 -2.10 22.93
C GLN A 110 -24.43 -2.35 22.47
N GLY A 111 -24.63 -2.53 21.16
CA GLY A 111 -25.87 -3.06 20.59
C GLY A 111 -25.88 -4.59 20.62
N THR A 112 -26.95 -5.18 21.16
CA THR A 112 -27.15 -6.62 21.45
C THR A 112 -27.31 -7.52 20.22
N ASN A 113 -26.68 -7.23 19.08
CA ASN A 113 -26.77 -8.10 17.90
C ASN A 113 -25.39 -8.33 17.28
N SER A 114 -25.01 -9.60 17.19
CA SER A 114 -23.75 -10.15 16.69
C SER A 114 -23.57 -9.97 15.18
N THR A 115 -23.61 -8.73 14.70
CA THR A 115 -22.78 -8.26 13.59
C THR A 115 -21.69 -7.45 14.26
N ALA A 116 -20.43 -7.89 14.16
CA ALA A 116 -19.35 -7.27 14.92
C ALA A 116 -19.42 -5.74 14.79
N ALA A 117 -19.49 -5.04 15.91
CA ALA A 117 -19.63 -3.59 15.89
C ALA A 117 -18.37 -2.99 15.30
N ILE A 118 -18.53 -2.00 14.42
CA ILE A 118 -17.42 -1.16 13.95
C ILE A 118 -17.26 -0.04 14.97
N SER A 119 -16.03 0.22 15.41
CA SER A 119 -15.68 1.30 16.35
C SER A 119 -14.79 2.32 15.65
N THR A 120 -14.79 3.55 16.15
CA THR A 120 -13.87 4.59 15.69
C THR A 120 -13.07 5.16 16.87
N ALA A 121 -11.88 5.68 16.58
CA ALA A 121 -11.05 6.38 17.57
C ALA A 121 -10.25 7.50 16.89
N LEU A 122 -10.13 8.65 17.56
CA LEU A 122 -9.17 9.67 17.14
C LEU A 122 -7.77 9.27 17.60
N VAL A 123 -6.87 9.10 16.64
CA VAL A 123 -5.52 8.60 16.86
C VAL A 123 -4.47 9.49 16.21
N GLN A 124 -3.24 9.36 16.69
CA GLN A 124 -2.06 9.98 16.10
C GLN A 124 -0.92 8.96 16.00
N PRO A 125 -0.08 9.00 14.95
CA PRO A 125 1.11 8.17 14.84
C PRO A 125 2.01 8.32 16.07
N THR A 126 2.62 7.22 16.50
CA THR A 126 3.56 7.26 17.62
C THR A 126 4.62 6.18 17.53
N ASP A 127 5.77 6.47 18.12
CA ASP A 127 6.89 5.57 18.40
C ASP A 127 7.02 5.27 19.91
N GLN A 128 6.10 5.80 20.73
CA GLN A 128 6.10 5.64 22.19
C GLN A 128 4.80 5.02 22.68
N LEU A 129 4.92 3.93 23.43
CA LEU A 129 3.81 3.26 24.08
C LEU A 129 3.67 3.73 25.53
N ARG A 130 2.43 3.84 26.01
CA ARG A 130 2.11 4.17 27.39
C ARG A 130 1.32 3.04 28.01
N GLY A 131 1.80 2.55 29.16
CA GLY A 131 1.08 1.52 29.91
C GLY A 131 -0.33 1.98 30.26
N GLY A 132 -1.31 1.08 30.12
CA GLY A 132 -2.72 1.36 30.39
C GLY A 132 -3.47 2.08 29.27
N GLU A 133 -2.79 2.55 28.21
CA GLU A 133 -3.45 3.06 27.00
C GLU A 133 -3.63 1.93 25.96
N PRO A 134 -4.78 1.85 25.26
CA PRO A 134 -4.92 0.92 24.16
C PRO A 134 -3.97 1.27 23.00
N LEU A 135 -3.30 0.23 22.48
CA LEU A 135 -2.45 0.27 21.30
C LEU A 135 -3.30 0.09 20.04
N PHE A 136 -3.10 0.98 19.06
CA PHE A 136 -3.69 0.86 17.73
C PHE A 136 -2.56 0.63 16.72
N PHE A 137 -2.78 -0.24 15.75
CA PHE A 137 -1.85 -0.41 14.65
C PHE A 137 -2.59 -0.75 13.36
N GLU A 138 -1.99 -0.34 12.25
CA GLU A 138 -2.42 -0.68 10.90
C GLU A 138 -1.34 -1.51 10.22
N VAL A 139 -1.74 -2.58 9.54
CA VAL A 139 -0.85 -3.42 8.74
C VAL A 139 -1.22 -3.24 7.28
N THR A 140 -0.31 -2.67 6.50
CA THR A 140 -0.44 -2.57 5.04
C THR A 140 0.49 -3.61 4.39
N ALA A 141 -0.07 -4.61 3.71
CA ALA A 141 0.68 -5.68 3.06
C ALA A 141 0.02 -6.12 1.75
N ASN A 142 -0.08 -5.23 0.77
CA ASN A 142 -0.90 -5.43 -0.44
C ASN A 142 -0.54 -6.72 -1.22
N ALA A 143 0.73 -7.12 -1.21
CA ALA A 143 1.18 -8.34 -1.90
C ALA A 143 0.92 -9.64 -1.12
N ALA A 144 0.43 -9.55 0.12
CA ALA A 144 0.12 -10.72 0.94
C ALA A 144 -1.25 -11.33 0.59
N ASN A 145 -2.17 -10.56 0.00
CA ASN A 145 -3.46 -11.07 -0.46
C ASN A 145 -3.27 -11.88 -1.77
N ARG A 146 -3.10 -13.20 -1.62
CA ARG A 146 -2.92 -14.14 -2.72
C ARG A 146 -4.22 -14.77 -3.20
N ASP A 147 -5.23 -14.81 -2.35
CA ASP A 147 -6.54 -15.38 -2.64
C ASP A 147 -7.62 -14.45 -2.07
N PRO A 148 -8.35 -13.71 -2.92
CA PRO A 148 -9.38 -12.79 -2.47
C PRO A 148 -10.60 -13.49 -1.86
N ALA A 149 -10.72 -14.82 -2.01
CA ALA A 149 -11.79 -15.60 -1.38
C ALA A 149 -11.37 -16.18 -0.01
N ALA A 150 -10.10 -16.12 0.35
CA ALA A 150 -9.61 -16.54 1.66
C ALA A 150 -9.75 -15.42 2.69
N ILE A 151 -10.11 -15.78 3.93
CA ILE A 151 -10.09 -14.84 5.06
C ILE A 151 -8.65 -14.69 5.55
N ASP A 152 -8.17 -13.45 5.62
CA ASP A 152 -6.85 -13.13 6.17
C ASP A 152 -6.77 -13.44 7.68
N SER A 153 -5.61 -13.92 8.12
CA SER A 153 -5.28 -14.14 9.53
C SER A 153 -3.97 -13.47 9.90
N LEU A 154 -3.91 -12.82 11.06
CA LEU A 154 -2.71 -12.15 11.56
C LEU A 154 -2.33 -12.70 12.93
N THR A 155 -1.07 -13.07 13.13
CA THR A 155 -0.51 -13.30 14.46
C THR A 155 0.30 -12.07 14.87
N VAL A 156 -0.11 -11.44 15.97
CA VAL A 156 0.57 -10.28 16.55
C VAL A 156 1.49 -10.77 17.66
N VAL A 157 2.76 -10.37 17.61
CA VAL A 157 3.74 -10.64 18.67
C VAL A 157 4.22 -9.30 19.22
N LEU A 158 4.01 -9.09 20.52
CA LEU A 158 4.52 -7.92 21.24
C LEU A 158 5.75 -8.38 22.03
N THR A 159 6.87 -7.66 21.88
CA THR A 159 8.10 -7.93 22.64
C THR A 159 8.60 -6.65 23.27
N THR A 160 8.93 -6.68 24.56
CA THR A 160 9.56 -5.55 25.26
C THR A 160 11.08 -5.70 25.29
N VAL A 161 11.78 -4.61 25.60
CA VAL A 161 13.25 -4.63 25.72
C VAL A 161 13.72 -5.40 26.95
N GLU A 162 12.86 -5.51 27.96
CA GLU A 162 13.07 -6.29 29.18
C GLU A 162 12.91 -7.81 28.94
N GLY A 163 12.41 -8.21 27.76
CA GLY A 163 12.29 -9.61 27.36
C GLY A 163 10.88 -10.20 27.50
N ASP A 164 9.88 -9.39 27.88
CA ASP A 164 8.49 -9.85 27.91
C ASP A 164 8.00 -10.10 26.48
N ARG A 165 7.20 -11.17 26.30
CA ARG A 165 6.68 -11.58 25.00
C ARG A 165 5.22 -12.00 25.10
N GLU A 166 4.36 -11.34 24.33
CA GLU A 166 2.95 -11.67 24.19
C GLU A 166 2.62 -12.07 22.76
N THR A 167 1.59 -12.90 22.58
CA THR A 167 1.13 -13.35 21.26
C THR A 167 -0.39 -13.34 21.18
N MET A 168 -0.93 -12.79 20.10
CA MET A 168 -2.36 -12.65 19.83
C MET A 168 -2.66 -13.13 18.42
N THR A 169 -3.83 -13.73 18.20
CA THR A 169 -4.29 -14.28 16.91
C THR A 169 -5.73 -13.91 16.65
#